data_AF-A0A839RQX1-F1
#
_entry.id   AF-A0A839RQX1-F1
#
_cell.length_a   1.000
_cell.length_b   1.000
_cell.length_c   1.000
_cell.angle_alpha   90.00
_cell.angle_beta   90.00
_cell.angle_gamma   90.00
#
_symmetry.space_group_name_H-M   'P 1'
#
loop_
_entity.id
_entity.type
_entity.pdbx_description
1 polymer ?
#
loop_
_entity_poly.entity_id
_entity_poly.type
_entity_poly.pdbx_seq_one_letter_code
_entity_poly.pdbx_strand_id
1 'polypeptide(L)'
;MGIFERMRRSFGGSGGGGTGGRLRGMSDTDVAHLEAWVAERKGVEAFVEPETFVNQLSVVLIAKDGEWTRRRVGDAKTARKLGERLSVPIYDVQKTGYPQRMREYDERQRILQRREQIKRDQQPY
;
A
#
# COMPACT_ATOMS: atom_id res chain seq x y z
N MET A 1 -5.51 18.74 -22.58
CA MET A 1 -5.94 17.42 -23.07
C MET A 1 -4.79 16.78 -23.84
N GLY A 2 -4.17 15.73 -23.28
CA GLY A 2 -3.24 14.83 -23.98
C GLY A 2 -1.74 15.08 -23.74
N ILE A 3 -1.12 14.31 -22.84
CA ILE A 3 0.33 13.96 -22.87
C ILE A 3 0.58 12.69 -22.04
N PHE A 4 -0.03 11.56 -22.38
CA PHE A 4 0.37 10.28 -21.76
C PHE A 4 0.38 9.17 -22.80
N GLU A 5 1.28 9.32 -23.77
CA GLU A 5 1.69 8.20 -24.60
C GLU A 5 3.12 7.81 -24.21
N ARG A 6 3.28 6.51 -23.97
CA ARG A 6 4.54 5.74 -24.13
C ARG A 6 5.53 5.73 -22.96
N MET A 7 5.26 4.85 -22.00
CA MET A 7 6.31 3.96 -21.50
C MET A 7 5.75 2.56 -21.26
N ARG A 8 5.60 1.83 -22.38
CA ARG A 8 5.32 0.41 -22.44
C ARG A 8 6.65 -0.33 -22.66
N ARG A 9 6.87 -1.37 -21.85
CA ARG A 9 7.98 -2.35 -21.81
C ARG A 9 9.22 -1.96 -20.98
N SER A 10 9.34 -2.56 -19.80
CA SER A 10 10.20 -3.75 -19.64
C SER A 10 10.09 -4.32 -18.23
N PHE A 11 9.08 -5.18 -17.98
CA PHE A 11 9.17 -6.26 -16.99
C PHE A 11 8.34 -7.42 -17.53
N GLY A 12 9.03 -8.42 -18.08
CA GLY A 12 8.44 -9.62 -18.63
C GLY A 12 8.07 -10.60 -17.52
N GLY A 13 6.81 -11.02 -17.52
CA GLY A 13 6.25 -12.12 -16.77
C GLY A 13 4.87 -12.43 -17.36
N SER A 14 4.83 -13.33 -18.34
CA SER A 14 3.63 -13.73 -19.06
C SER A 14 2.67 -14.53 -18.19
N GLY A 15 1.37 -14.22 -18.24
CA GLY A 15 0.34 -15.17 -17.80
C GLY A 15 -1.04 -14.60 -17.51
N GLY A 16 -1.91 -14.59 -18.52
CA GLY A 16 -3.35 -14.81 -18.33
C GLY A 16 -4.23 -13.57 -18.20
N GLY A 17 -4.82 -13.15 -19.32
CA GLY A 17 -5.97 -12.26 -19.33
C GLY A 17 -7.13 -12.88 -18.56
N GLY A 18 -7.58 -12.18 -17.52
CA GLY A 18 -8.81 -12.45 -16.80
C GLY A 18 -9.50 -11.13 -16.56
N THR A 19 -10.59 -10.90 -17.28
CA THR A 19 -11.57 -9.84 -17.12
C THR A 19 -11.80 -9.53 -15.65
N GLY A 20 -11.78 -8.23 -15.29
CA GLY A 20 -11.85 -7.71 -13.93
C GLY A 20 -13.03 -8.22 -13.12
N GLY A 21 -12.85 -9.37 -12.47
CA GLY A 21 -13.72 -9.82 -11.39
C GLY A 21 -13.50 -8.91 -10.20
N ARG A 22 -14.58 -8.30 -9.67
CA ARG A 22 -14.54 -7.52 -8.43
C ARG A 22 -13.76 -8.30 -7.36
N LEU A 23 -12.79 -7.63 -6.73
CA LEU A 23 -12.08 -8.15 -5.57
C LEU A 23 -13.08 -8.24 -4.42
N ARG A 24 -13.68 -9.42 -4.24
CA ARG A 24 -14.73 -9.65 -3.24
C ARG A 24 -14.13 -9.35 -1.86
N GLY A 25 -14.74 -8.42 -1.11
CA GLY A 25 -14.20 -7.99 0.17
C GLY A 25 -13.28 -6.76 0.13
N MET A 26 -13.12 -6.11 -1.04
CA MET A 26 -12.63 -4.74 -1.16
C MET A 26 -13.67 -3.87 -1.89
N SER A 27 -13.75 -2.60 -1.50
CA SER A 27 -14.50 -1.62 -2.30
C SER A 27 -13.72 -1.25 -3.56
N ASP A 28 -14.43 -0.89 -4.63
CA ASP A 28 -13.79 -0.44 -5.87
C ASP A 28 -12.92 0.81 -5.63
N THR A 29 -13.37 1.70 -4.74
CA THR A 29 -12.63 2.88 -4.29
C THR A 29 -11.31 2.52 -3.61
N ASP A 30 -11.29 1.48 -2.76
CA ASP A 30 -10.05 1.04 -2.11
C ASP A 30 -9.06 0.48 -3.14
N VAL A 31 -9.56 -0.27 -4.13
CA VAL A 31 -8.72 -0.80 -5.21
C VAL A 31 -8.12 0.33 -6.04
N ALA A 32 -8.94 1.27 -6.50
CA ALA A 32 -8.49 2.42 -7.27
C ALA A 32 -7.48 3.28 -6.49
N HIS A 33 -7.69 3.45 -5.19
CA HIS A 33 -6.75 4.15 -4.31
C HIS A 33 -5.41 3.42 -4.26
N LEU A 34 -5.39 2.10 -4.08
CA LEU A 34 -4.14 1.34 -4.06
C LEU A 34 -3.42 1.38 -5.41
N GLU A 35 -4.16 1.31 -6.52
CA GLU A 35 -3.60 1.43 -7.87
C GLU A 35 -2.93 2.79 -8.09
N ALA A 36 -3.61 3.88 -7.73
CA ALA A 36 -3.05 5.23 -7.81
C ALA A 36 -1.82 5.39 -6.91
N TRP A 37 -1.89 4.87 -5.68
CA TRP A 37 -0.80 4.96 -4.71
C TRP A 37 0.46 4.22 -5.20
N VAL A 38 0.30 3.03 -5.78
CA VAL A 38 1.41 2.27 -6.39
C VAL A 38 1.97 2.99 -7.61
N ALA A 39 1.13 3.61 -8.44
CA ALA A 39 1.58 4.31 -9.64
C ALA A 39 2.50 5.50 -9.33
N GLU A 40 2.23 6.21 -8.24
CA GLU A 40 3.01 7.36 -7.78
C GLU A 40 4.34 6.99 -7.11
N ARG A 41 4.48 5.75 -6.63
CA ARG A 41 5.60 5.31 -5.78
C ARG A 41 6.46 4.26 -6.46
N LYS A 42 7.69 4.09 -5.97
CA LYS A 42 8.66 3.11 -6.51
C LYS A 42 9.04 2.09 -5.46
N GLY A 43 9.30 0.85 -5.92
CA GLY A 43 9.70 -0.26 -5.06
C GLY A 43 8.65 -0.58 -3.99
N VAL A 44 7.37 -0.58 -4.37
CA VAL A 44 6.28 -0.91 -3.47
C VAL A 44 6.26 -2.40 -3.20
N GLU A 45 6.13 -2.75 -1.92
CA GLU A 45 5.96 -4.12 -1.44
C GLU A 45 4.64 -4.22 -0.66
N ALA A 46 3.87 -5.27 -0.90
CA ALA A 46 2.62 -5.52 -0.22
C ALA A 46 2.86 -6.48 0.96
N PHE A 47 2.28 -6.15 2.10
CA PHE A 47 2.37 -6.92 3.33
C PHE A 47 0.96 -7.24 3.80
N VAL A 48 0.66 -8.53 3.98
CA VAL A 48 -0.64 -8.99 4.49
C VAL A 48 -0.56 -9.07 6.00
N GLU A 49 -1.44 -8.32 6.66
CA GLU A 49 -1.75 -8.50 8.07
C GLU A 49 -2.83 -9.58 8.20
N PRO A 50 -2.60 -10.64 9.00
CA PRO A 50 -3.62 -11.66 9.22
C PRO A 50 -4.84 -11.04 9.89
N GLU A 51 -5.99 -11.68 9.68
CA GLU A 51 -7.14 -11.40 10.53
C GLU A 51 -6.82 -11.76 11.99
N THR A 52 -7.29 -10.91 12.89
CA THR A 52 -7.27 -11.15 14.34
C THR A 52 -8.70 -11.11 14.85
N PHE A 53 -8.88 -11.43 16.13
CA PHE A 53 -10.20 -11.35 16.78
C PHE A 53 -10.87 -9.97 16.66
N VAL A 54 -10.08 -8.91 16.53
CA VAL A 54 -10.55 -7.51 16.49
C VAL A 54 -10.41 -6.85 15.13
N ASN A 55 -9.53 -7.36 14.26
CA ASN A 55 -9.23 -6.73 12.98
C ASN A 55 -9.40 -7.73 11.83
N GLN A 56 -10.10 -7.31 10.79
CA GLN A 56 -10.17 -8.05 9.53
C GLN A 56 -8.80 -8.08 8.84
N LEU A 57 -8.59 -9.10 8.02
CA LEU A 57 -7.42 -9.23 7.16
C LEU A 57 -7.22 -7.93 6.36
N SER A 58 -5.98 -7.46 6.31
CA SER A 58 -5.64 -6.17 5.69
C SER A 58 -4.37 -6.29 4.88
N VAL A 59 -4.21 -5.44 3.88
CA VAL A 59 -2.98 -5.28 3.13
C VAL A 59 -2.39 -3.91 3.39
N VAL A 60 -1.11 -3.89 3.69
CA VAL A 60 -0.28 -2.70 3.86
C VAL A 60 0.67 -2.65 2.67
N LEU A 61 0.59 -1.58 1.87
CA LEU A 61 1.58 -1.30 0.84
C LEU A 61 2.65 -0.41 1.44
N ILE A 62 3.93 -0.75 1.22
CA ILE A 62 5.07 -0.03 1.77
C ILE A 62 6.02 0.31 0.61
N ALA A 63 6.20 1.59 0.35
CA ALA A 63 7.09 2.11 -0.67
C ALA A 63 8.56 2.03 -0.21
N LYS A 64 9.49 2.21 -1.14
CA LYS A 64 10.94 2.12 -0.88
C LYS A 64 11.43 3.14 0.15
N ASP A 65 10.81 4.31 0.20
CA ASP A 65 11.15 5.42 1.10
C ASP A 65 10.61 5.25 2.53
N GLY A 66 9.69 4.28 2.72
CA GLY A 66 9.06 3.97 3.99
C GLY A 66 7.63 4.47 4.13
N GLU A 67 7.14 5.28 3.20
CA GLU A 67 5.72 5.64 3.16
C GLU A 67 4.85 4.40 2.98
N TRP A 68 3.73 4.35 3.69
CA TRP A 68 2.84 3.20 3.67
C TRP A 68 1.37 3.60 3.63
N THR A 69 0.54 2.71 3.09
CA THR A 69 -0.92 2.82 3.13
C THR A 69 -1.53 1.47 3.46
N ARG A 70 -2.63 1.44 4.22
CA ARG A 70 -3.33 0.23 4.65
C ARG A 70 -4.76 0.22 4.17
N ARG A 71 -5.21 -0.90 3.62
CA ARG A 71 -6.61 -1.15 3.25
C ARG A 71 -7.06 -2.53 3.73
N ARG A 72 -8.33 -2.63 4.12
CA ARG A 72 -8.93 -3.90 4.51
C ARG A 72 -9.13 -4.76 3.28
N VAL A 73 -8.89 -6.06 3.43
CA VAL A 73 -9.05 -7.03 2.37
C VAL A 73 -9.82 -8.21 2.95
N GLY A 74 -10.98 -8.50 2.39
CA GLY A 74 -11.88 -9.50 2.98
C GLY A 74 -11.28 -10.89 3.16
N ASP A 75 -10.30 -11.28 2.33
CA ASP A 75 -9.69 -12.61 2.41
C ASP A 75 -8.29 -12.66 1.79
N ALA A 76 -7.49 -13.67 2.17
CA ALA A 76 -6.13 -13.86 1.70
C ALA A 76 -6.02 -14.10 0.18
N LYS A 77 -7.06 -14.68 -0.45
CA LYS A 77 -7.05 -14.89 -1.91
C LYS A 77 -7.19 -13.56 -2.64
N THR A 78 -8.01 -12.66 -2.12
CA THR A 78 -8.17 -11.30 -2.61
C THR A 78 -6.87 -10.50 -2.45
N ALA A 79 -6.16 -10.67 -1.33
CA ALA A 79 -4.83 -10.06 -1.16
C ALA A 79 -3.83 -10.57 -2.21
N ARG A 80 -3.83 -11.88 -2.50
CA ARG A 80 -2.99 -12.47 -3.55
C ARG A 80 -3.30 -11.90 -4.94
N LYS A 81 -4.58 -11.87 -5.32
CA LYS A 81 -5.04 -11.29 -6.60
C LYS A 81 -4.69 -9.81 -6.72
N LEU A 82 -4.74 -9.07 -5.62
CA LEU A 82 -4.37 -7.67 -5.58
C LEU A 82 -2.89 -7.49 -5.94
N GLY A 83 -1.97 -8.26 -5.37
CA GLY A 83 -0.55 -8.16 -5.73
C GLY A 83 -0.25 -8.62 -7.15
N GLU A 84 -0.95 -9.65 -7.65
CA GLU A 84 -0.88 -10.04 -9.07
C GLU A 84 -1.33 -8.89 -9.98
N ARG A 85 -2.46 -8.24 -9.67
CA ARG A 85 -2.99 -7.09 -10.41
C ARG A 85 -2.07 -5.87 -10.37
N LEU A 86 -1.49 -5.57 -9.21
CA LEU A 86 -0.57 -4.45 -9.01
C LEU A 86 0.87 -4.77 -9.45
N SER A 87 1.18 -6.03 -9.79
CA SER A 87 2.54 -6.51 -10.08
C SER A 87 3.54 -6.19 -8.95
N VAL A 88 3.10 -6.31 -7.68
CA VAL A 88 3.94 -6.08 -6.49
C VAL A 88 4.16 -7.39 -5.73
N PRO A 89 5.35 -7.60 -5.13
CA PRO A 89 5.58 -8.75 -4.27
C PRO A 89 4.71 -8.67 -3.01
N ILE A 90 4.15 -9.81 -2.61
CA ILE A 90 3.34 -9.94 -1.39
C ILE A 90 4.10 -10.75 -0.35
N TYR A 91 4.15 -10.23 0.87
CA TYR A 91 4.70 -10.89 2.04
C TYR A 91 3.66 -11.02 3.15
N ASP A 92 3.88 -11.96 4.05
CA ASP A 92 3.09 -12.15 5.26
C ASP A 92 3.83 -11.51 6.43
N VAL A 93 3.20 -10.52 7.09
CA VAL A 93 3.81 -9.79 8.21
C VAL A 93 4.18 -10.71 9.36
N GLN A 94 3.43 -11.79 9.59
CA GLN A 94 3.77 -12.74 10.66
C GLN A 94 5.07 -13.50 10.38
N LYS A 95 5.45 -13.64 9.11
CA LYS A 95 6.65 -14.37 8.69
C LYS A 95 7.86 -13.46 8.52
N THR A 96 7.67 -12.30 7.89
CA THR A 96 8.76 -11.38 7.58
C THR A 96 8.93 -10.28 8.62
N GLY A 97 7.89 -10.00 9.41
CA GLY A 97 7.79 -8.78 10.19
C GLY A 97 7.53 -7.55 9.31
N TYR A 98 7.42 -6.39 9.97
CA TYR A 98 7.39 -5.09 9.30
C TYR A 98 8.79 -4.64 8.90
N PRO A 99 8.97 -4.10 7.69
CA PRO A 99 10.28 -3.64 7.24
C PRO A 99 10.73 -2.42 8.04
N GLN A 100 12.03 -2.33 8.31
CA GLN A 100 12.63 -1.27 9.12
C GLN A 100 12.31 0.15 8.59
N ARG A 101 12.31 0.32 7.26
CA ARG A 101 12.00 1.60 6.60
C ARG A 101 10.62 2.17 6.97
N MET A 102 9.63 1.31 7.23
CA MET A 102 8.30 1.75 7.69
C MET A 102 8.39 2.38 9.07
N ARG A 103 9.12 1.74 9.99
CA ARG A 103 9.34 2.25 11.35
C ARG A 103 10.06 3.60 11.32
N GLU A 104 11.12 3.70 10.54
CA GLU A 104 11.89 4.94 10.37
C GLU A 104 11.05 6.07 9.77
N TYR A 105 10.08 5.75 8.91
CA TYR A 105 9.13 6.72 8.38
C TYR A 105 8.17 7.20 9.47
N ASP A 106 7.54 6.29 10.22
CA ASP A 106 6.62 6.63 11.31
C ASP A 106 7.31 7.48 12.39
N GLU A 107 8.57 7.16 12.75
CA GLU A 107 9.36 7.95 13.68
C GLU A 107 9.62 9.37 13.16
N ARG A 108 9.99 9.49 11.88
CA ARG A 108 10.17 10.80 11.22
C ARG A 108 8.88 11.61 11.23
N GLN A 109 7.74 11.00 10.87
CA GLN A 109 6.44 11.66 10.87
C GLN A 109 6.04 12.12 12.28
N ARG A 110 6.26 11.28 13.30
CA ARG A 110 5.96 11.62 14.69
C ARG A 110 6.77 12.82 15.18
N ILE A 111 8.05 12.89 14.82
CA ILE A 111 8.91 14.03 15.17
C ILE A 111 8.42 15.31 14.48
N LEU A 112 8.09 15.25 13.20
CA LEU A 112 7.57 16.39 12.44
C LEU A 112 6.26 16.90 13.04
N GLN A 113 5.28 16.01 13.26
CA GLN A 113 3.99 16.35 13.85
C GLN A 113 4.14 16.99 15.25
N ARG A 114 5.04 16.44 16.08
CA ARG A 114 5.33 17.01 17.41
C ARG A 114 5.88 18.44 17.30
N ARG A 115 6.78 18.69 16.35
CA ARG A 115 7.37 20.03 16.13
C ARG A 115 6.33 21.03 15.65
N GLU A 116 5.40 20.61 14.79
CA GLU A 116 4.31 21.46 14.32
C GLU A 116 3.32 21.79 15.43
N GLN A 117 2.98 20.80 16.27
CA GLN A 117 2.13 21.00 17.43
C GLN A 117 2.75 22.02 18.41
N ILE A 118 4.04 21.86 18.73
CA ILE A 118 4.76 22.81 19.60
C ILE A 118 4.74 24.23 19.02
N LYS A 119 4.92 24.39 17.70
CA LYS A 119 4.85 25.72 17.06
C LYS A 119 3.45 26.34 17.15
N ARG A 120 2.41 25.53 16.97
CA ARG A 120 1.01 25.98 17.09
C ARG A 120 0.69 26.42 18.52
N ASP A 121 1.17 25.70 19.52
CA ASP A 121 0.94 26.00 20.92
C ASP A 121 1.74 27.24 21.40
N GLN A 122 2.89 27.53 20.75
CA GLN A 122 3.72 28.71 21.03
C GLN A 122 3.24 30.00 20.35
N GLN A 123 2.20 29.94 19.52
CA GLN A 123 1.61 31.11 18.87
C GLN A 123 0.20 31.36 19.43
N PRO A 124 0.07 31.89 20.67
CA PRO A 124 -1.22 32.29 21.19
C PRO A 124 -1.78 33.47 20.38
N TYR A 125 -3.13 33.51 20.32
CA TYR A 125 -3.96 34.46 19.59
C TYR A 125 -3.58 35.93 19.80
#